data_AF-A0A8S0YX22-F1
#
_entry.id   AF-A0A8S0YX22-F1
#
_cell.length_a   1.000
_cell.length_b   1.000
_cell.length_c   1.000
_cell.angle_alpha   90.00
_cell.angle_beta   90.00
_cell.angle_gamma   90.00
#
_symmetry.space_group_name_H-M   'P 1'
#
loop_
_entity.id
_entity.type
_entity.pdbx_description
1 polymer ?
#
loop_
_entity_poly.entity_id
_entity_poly.type
_entity_poly.pdbx_seq_one_letter_code
_entity_poly.pdbx_strand_id
1 'polypeptide(L)'
;MTSKDIEEAEQMRCALSAIADEVQKFQNESLSSNEANDKILHNEKMFSAALVQCKSTLKLKQEQIRFLRQHLKTACVYAKTLSVAKERETASLNNQLNNTRSEYWDLVKQEKDKNKLIHDLQAENETIRSNLRYLNNFIQLGYRGLQNIAKDKLEDFSTLKQLQKIIFFCGQYYADYCNESEKCRQLEQKNRFLNSKLRILESHLEIAMNDQRYSNGNGKCMDMPMKQLPISKQCCNSVCAVSSESQIGHRCCINMREIRLNRQILVNNKKKIDLTSHLSTVKKLLHDQDTLLKDLKSLSNQINVEL
;
A
#
# COMPACT_ATOMS: atom_id res chain seq x y z
N MET A 1 25.17 -62.15 126.68
CA MET A 1 25.85 -61.87 125.40
C MET A 1 25.50 -62.98 124.46
N THR A 2 24.64 -62.65 123.49
CA THR A 2 24.19 -63.63 122.50
C THR A 2 25.31 -63.83 121.47
N SER A 3 25.37 -65.01 120.85
CA SER A 3 26.34 -65.33 119.79
C SER A 3 26.38 -64.30 118.66
N LYS A 4 25.29 -63.53 118.52
CA LYS A 4 25.11 -62.48 117.52
C LYS A 4 25.86 -61.18 117.89
N ASP A 5 25.95 -60.86 119.17
CA ASP A 5 26.65 -59.66 119.66
C ASP A 5 28.18 -59.77 119.46
N ILE A 6 28.72 -61.00 119.46
CA ILE A 6 30.14 -61.28 119.22
C ILE A 6 30.47 -61.13 117.73
N GLU A 7 29.58 -61.61 116.85
CA GLU A 7 29.75 -61.54 115.41
C GLU A 7 29.65 -60.10 114.88
N GLU A 8 28.75 -59.29 115.43
CA GLU A 8 28.64 -57.85 115.13
C GLU A 8 29.87 -57.06 115.63
N ALA A 9 30.43 -57.42 116.79
CA ALA A 9 31.65 -56.81 117.30
C ALA A 9 32.87 -57.13 116.41
N GLU A 10 32.98 -58.36 115.89
CA GLU A 10 34.06 -58.77 114.99
C GLU A 10 33.97 -58.02 113.64
N GLN A 11 32.76 -57.88 113.08
CA GLN A 11 32.53 -57.11 111.85
C GLN A 11 32.88 -55.62 112.02
N MET A 12 32.51 -55.04 113.16
CA MET A 12 32.86 -53.66 113.47
C MET A 12 34.37 -53.48 113.61
N ARG A 13 35.07 -54.48 114.18
CA ARG A 13 36.54 -54.50 114.27
C ARG A 13 37.20 -54.56 112.89
N CYS A 14 36.71 -55.43 112.01
CA CYS A 14 37.18 -55.50 110.62
C CYS A 14 36.94 -54.20 109.85
N ALA A 15 35.77 -53.57 110.03
CA ALA A 15 35.46 -52.29 109.39
C ALA A 15 36.37 -51.16 109.89
N LEU A 16 36.61 -51.10 111.21
CA LEU A 16 37.52 -50.13 111.80
C LEU A 16 38.98 -50.35 111.38
N SER A 17 39.43 -51.61 111.27
CA SER A 17 40.75 -51.93 110.72
C SER A 17 40.88 -51.53 109.25
N ALA A 18 39.85 -51.77 108.42
CA ALA A 18 39.86 -51.34 107.02
C ALA A 18 39.92 -49.80 106.89
N ILE A 19 39.19 -49.07 107.76
CA ILE A 19 39.27 -47.61 107.80
C ILE A 19 40.66 -47.15 108.26
N ALA A 20 41.25 -47.79 109.27
CA ALA A 20 42.59 -47.46 109.74
C ALA A 20 43.66 -47.70 108.66
N ASP A 21 43.57 -48.82 107.94
CA ASP A 21 44.47 -49.14 106.82
C ASP A 21 44.32 -48.12 105.68
N GLU A 22 43.10 -47.70 105.35
CA GLU A 22 42.86 -46.71 104.29
C GLU A 22 43.35 -45.31 104.70
N VAL A 23 43.20 -44.93 105.97
CA VAL A 23 43.74 -43.68 106.53
C VAL A 23 45.28 -43.70 106.51
N GLN A 24 45.89 -44.83 106.86
CA GLN A 24 47.34 -44.99 106.83
C GLN A 24 47.86 -44.96 105.39
N LYS A 25 47.12 -45.55 104.44
CA LYS A 25 47.42 -45.48 103.01
C LYS A 25 47.33 -44.05 102.48
N PHE A 26 46.31 -43.29 102.86
CA PHE A 26 46.18 -41.87 102.51
C PHE A 26 47.32 -41.02 103.10
N GLN A 27 47.72 -41.27 104.34
CA GLN A 27 48.85 -40.57 104.95
C GLN A 27 50.18 -40.94 104.27
N ASN A 28 50.37 -42.20 103.90
CA ASN A 28 51.58 -42.65 103.20
C ASN A 28 51.62 -42.18 101.74
N GLU A 29 50.49 -42.09 101.03
CA GLU A 29 50.41 -41.44 99.70
C GLU A 29 50.65 -39.93 99.79
N SER A 30 50.21 -39.27 100.87
CA SER A 30 50.44 -37.84 101.11
C SER A 30 51.85 -37.52 101.64
N LEU A 31 52.58 -38.48 102.20
CA LEU A 31 53.96 -38.34 102.70
C LEU A 31 55.01 -38.87 101.69
N SER A 32 54.62 -39.75 100.76
CA SER A 32 55.41 -40.19 99.61
C SER A 32 55.46 -39.16 98.46
N SER A 33 54.77 -38.02 98.60
CA SER A 33 54.68 -36.96 97.60
C SER A 33 55.60 -35.76 97.88
N ASN A 34 56.79 -35.98 98.46
CA ASN A 34 57.84 -34.94 98.48
C ASN A 34 58.52 -34.74 97.11
N GLU A 35 58.06 -35.42 96.04
CA GLU A 35 58.40 -35.17 94.63
C GLU A 35 57.26 -34.49 93.83
N ALA A 36 56.16 -34.06 94.48
CA ALA A 36 54.98 -33.53 93.78
C ALA A 36 55.05 -32.03 93.42
N ASN A 37 55.93 -31.25 94.03
CA ASN A 37 56.01 -29.80 93.75
C ASN A 37 56.58 -29.49 92.35
N ASP A 38 57.51 -30.29 91.83
CA ASP A 38 58.03 -30.11 90.46
C ASP A 38 57.03 -30.58 89.39
N LYS A 39 56.20 -31.60 89.67
CA LYS A 39 55.15 -32.07 88.73
C LYS A 39 53.97 -31.10 88.62
N ILE A 40 53.59 -30.42 89.72
CA ILE A 40 52.55 -29.38 89.70
C ILE A 40 53.02 -28.16 88.90
N LEU A 41 54.26 -27.69 89.13
CA LEU A 41 54.85 -26.58 88.38
C LEU A 41 55.07 -26.92 86.89
N HIS A 42 55.46 -28.16 86.57
CA HIS A 42 55.63 -28.61 85.19
C HIS A 42 54.29 -28.77 84.45
N ASN A 43 53.24 -29.24 85.15
CA ASN A 43 51.88 -29.27 84.61
C ASN A 43 51.33 -27.86 84.39
N GLU A 44 51.53 -26.92 85.31
CA GLU A 44 51.10 -25.52 85.15
C GLU A 44 51.82 -24.83 83.98
N LYS A 45 53.13 -25.07 83.82
CA LYS A 45 53.89 -24.63 82.63
C LYS A 45 53.40 -25.27 81.33
N MET A 46 53.10 -26.58 81.32
CA MET A 46 52.53 -27.28 80.16
C MET A 46 51.13 -26.78 79.79
N PHE A 47 50.26 -26.58 80.78
CA PHE A 47 48.92 -26.00 80.59
C PHE A 47 49.00 -24.55 80.11
N SER A 48 49.90 -23.75 80.65
CA SER A 48 50.10 -22.36 80.19
C SER A 48 50.62 -22.31 78.74
N ALA A 49 51.53 -23.21 78.36
CA ALA A 49 52.02 -23.32 76.98
C ALA A 49 50.91 -23.77 76.02
N ALA A 50 50.12 -24.78 76.39
CA ALA A 50 48.96 -25.24 75.63
C ALA A 50 47.90 -24.13 75.49
N LEU A 51 47.67 -23.33 76.54
CA LEU A 51 46.76 -22.19 76.51
C LEU A 51 47.26 -21.08 75.57
N VAL A 52 48.57 -20.78 75.60
CA VAL A 52 49.21 -19.82 74.68
C VAL A 52 49.07 -20.29 73.23
N GLN A 53 49.27 -21.58 72.96
CA GLN A 53 49.09 -22.17 71.63
C GLN A 53 47.63 -22.18 71.18
N CYS A 54 46.68 -22.46 72.07
CA CYS A 54 45.25 -22.32 71.80
C CYS A 54 44.89 -20.86 71.47
N LYS A 55 45.45 -19.90 72.20
CA LYS A 55 45.23 -18.46 71.97
C LYS A 55 45.79 -17.99 70.63
N SER A 56 46.99 -18.43 70.23
CA SER A 56 47.56 -18.10 68.92
C SER A 56 46.77 -18.74 67.78
N THR A 57 46.35 -19.99 67.94
CA THR A 57 45.47 -20.70 66.98
C THR A 57 44.13 -20.00 66.84
N LEU A 58 43.52 -19.56 67.95
CA LEU A 58 42.25 -18.83 67.93
C LEU A 58 42.39 -17.48 67.21
N LYS A 59 43.48 -16.73 67.44
CA LYS A 59 43.76 -15.48 66.71
C LYS A 59 43.88 -15.72 65.20
N LEU A 60 44.64 -16.73 64.79
CA LEU A 60 44.80 -17.10 63.38
C LEU A 60 43.46 -17.50 62.75
N LYS A 61 42.61 -18.26 63.47
CA LYS A 61 41.26 -18.60 63.01
C LYS A 61 40.35 -17.37 62.91
N GLN A 62 40.45 -16.41 63.83
CA GLN A 62 39.71 -15.14 63.74
C GLN A 62 40.12 -14.31 62.51
N GLU A 63 41.41 -14.28 62.17
CA GLU A 63 41.90 -13.62 60.96
C GLU A 63 41.41 -14.33 59.69
N GLN A 64 41.46 -15.66 59.64
CA GLN A 64 40.90 -16.46 58.55
C GLN A 64 39.40 -16.18 58.37
N ILE A 65 38.63 -16.13 59.46
CA ILE A 65 37.20 -15.79 59.41
C ILE A 65 37.00 -14.36 58.87
N ARG A 66 37.82 -13.39 59.28
CA ARG A 66 37.73 -12.01 58.77
C ARG A 66 38.01 -11.95 57.27
N PHE A 67 39.05 -12.64 56.82
CA PHE A 67 39.42 -12.75 55.41
C PHE A 67 38.30 -13.39 54.58
N LEU A 68 37.77 -14.54 55.03
CA LEU A 68 36.66 -15.22 54.37
C LEU A 68 35.40 -14.35 54.31
N ARG A 69 35.08 -13.60 55.38
CA ARG A 69 33.96 -12.65 55.39
C ARG A 69 34.15 -11.55 54.35
N GLN A 70 35.36 -11.05 54.17
CA GLN A 70 35.65 -10.03 53.14
C GLN A 70 35.51 -10.62 51.74
N HIS A 71 36.06 -11.80 51.48
CA HIS A 71 35.89 -12.51 50.20
C HIS A 71 34.43 -12.79 49.87
N LEU A 72 33.63 -13.24 50.85
CA LEU A 72 32.20 -13.46 50.68
C LEU A 72 31.47 -12.16 50.32
N LYS A 73 31.81 -11.04 50.97
CA LYS A 73 31.24 -9.72 50.62
C LYS A 73 31.56 -9.34 49.18
N THR A 74 32.81 -9.48 48.75
CA THR A 74 33.22 -9.16 47.37
C THR A 74 32.52 -10.08 46.36
N ALA A 75 32.44 -11.38 46.64
CA ALA A 75 31.73 -12.34 45.80
C ALA A 75 30.23 -12.01 45.69
N CYS A 76 29.59 -11.61 46.79
CA CYS A 76 28.19 -11.16 46.78
C CYS A 76 27.99 -9.89 45.95
N VAL A 77 28.90 -8.92 46.03
CA VAL A 77 28.85 -7.71 45.20
C VAL A 77 29.01 -8.08 43.72
N TYR A 78 29.98 -8.92 43.39
CA TYR A 78 30.19 -9.39 42.02
C TYR A 78 28.97 -10.13 41.47
N ALA A 79 28.39 -11.07 42.25
CA ALA A 79 27.19 -11.80 41.86
C ALA A 79 25.99 -10.87 41.62
N LYS A 80 25.81 -9.84 42.45
CA LYS A 80 24.75 -8.83 42.24
C LYS A 80 24.98 -8.03 40.97
N THR A 81 26.18 -7.52 40.75
CA THR A 81 26.51 -6.77 39.53
C THR A 81 26.34 -7.63 38.28
N LEU A 82 26.75 -8.90 38.35
CA LEU A 82 26.58 -9.86 37.26
C LEU A 82 25.09 -10.14 36.98
N SER A 83 24.26 -10.31 38.02
CA SER A 83 22.81 -10.48 37.85
C SER A 83 22.19 -9.27 37.15
N VAL A 84 22.52 -8.06 37.60
CA VAL A 84 22.01 -6.82 36.99
C VAL A 84 22.49 -6.66 35.56
N ALA A 85 23.76 -6.98 35.27
CA ALA A 85 24.30 -6.94 33.91
C ALA A 85 23.56 -7.93 33.00
N LYS A 86 23.34 -9.15 33.46
CA LYS A 86 22.59 -10.19 32.74
C LYS A 86 21.14 -9.78 32.48
N GLU A 87 20.46 -9.19 33.47
CA GLU A 87 19.09 -8.69 33.32
C GLU A 87 19.01 -7.60 32.24
N ARG A 88 19.95 -6.65 32.24
CA ARG A 88 20.03 -5.59 31.22
C ARG A 88 20.30 -6.15 29.82
N GLU A 89 21.23 -7.09 29.70
CA GLU A 89 21.53 -7.74 28.43
C GLU A 89 20.31 -8.50 27.90
N THR A 90 19.64 -9.26 28.77
CA THR A 90 18.42 -10.00 28.41
C THR A 90 17.32 -9.06 27.95
N ALA A 91 17.12 -7.93 28.63
CA ALA A 91 16.14 -6.92 28.23
C ALA A 91 16.51 -6.27 26.88
N SER A 92 17.79 -5.97 26.65
CA SER A 92 18.29 -5.42 25.39
C SER A 92 18.05 -6.38 24.22
N LEU A 93 18.43 -7.65 24.39
CA LEU A 93 18.22 -8.69 23.38
C LEU A 93 16.74 -8.91 23.09
N ASN A 94 15.89 -8.90 24.11
CA ASN A 94 14.45 -9.04 23.93
C ASN A 94 13.85 -7.86 23.16
N ASN A 95 14.32 -6.63 23.43
CA ASN A 95 13.91 -5.45 22.68
C ASN A 95 14.36 -5.53 21.21
N GLN A 96 15.60 -5.94 20.95
CA GLN A 96 16.09 -6.15 19.60
C GLN A 96 15.26 -7.20 18.86
N LEU A 97 14.97 -8.33 19.51
CA LEU A 97 14.14 -9.39 18.93
C LEU A 97 12.73 -8.90 18.59
N ASN A 98 12.11 -8.11 19.46
CA ASN A 98 10.79 -7.53 19.21
C ASN A 98 10.82 -6.53 18.05
N ASN A 99 11.84 -5.69 17.96
CA ASN A 99 12.01 -4.73 16.87
C ASN A 99 12.20 -5.46 15.53
N THR A 100 13.13 -6.42 15.47
CA THR A 100 13.35 -7.23 14.25
C THR A 100 12.09 -8.00 13.85
N ARG A 101 11.31 -8.50 14.81
CA ARG A 101 10.02 -9.15 14.52
C ARG A 101 9.01 -8.18 13.93
N SER A 102 8.95 -6.94 14.43
CA SER A 102 8.09 -5.90 13.88
C SER A 102 8.49 -5.55 12.45
N GLU A 103 9.77 -5.28 12.21
CA GLU A 103 10.31 -4.97 10.88
C GLU A 103 10.03 -6.10 9.88
N TYR A 104 10.17 -7.36 10.31
CA TYR A 104 9.83 -8.52 9.50
C TYR A 104 8.35 -8.52 9.06
N TRP A 105 7.42 -8.23 9.98
CA TRP A 105 5.99 -8.16 9.64
C TRP A 105 5.68 -7.03 8.66
N ASP A 106 6.33 -5.88 8.82
CA ASP A 106 6.17 -4.76 7.89
C ASP A 106 6.68 -5.11 6.48
N LEU A 107 7.81 -5.82 6.38
CA LEU A 107 8.34 -6.32 5.11
C LEU A 107 7.40 -7.33 4.45
N VAL A 108 6.87 -8.30 5.20
CA VAL A 108 5.90 -9.28 4.69
C VAL A 108 4.64 -8.58 4.16
N LYS A 109 4.16 -7.55 4.87
CA LYS A 109 3.02 -6.75 4.41
C LYS A 109 3.35 -6.00 3.12
N GLN A 110 4.51 -5.35 3.07
CA GLN A 110 4.95 -4.62 1.88
C GLN A 110 5.12 -5.55 0.67
N GLU A 111 5.64 -6.76 0.86
CA GLU A 111 5.76 -7.79 -0.17
C GLU A 111 4.38 -8.19 -0.71
N LYS A 112 3.42 -8.44 0.19
CA LYS A 112 2.05 -8.79 -0.19
C LYS A 112 1.39 -7.68 -1.03
N ASP A 113 1.58 -6.43 -0.66
CA ASP A 113 1.01 -5.29 -1.38
C ASP A 113 1.68 -5.10 -2.76
N LYS A 114 3.00 -5.27 -2.84
CA LYS A 114 3.73 -5.27 -4.13
C LYS A 114 3.28 -6.40 -5.05
N ASN A 115 3.08 -7.61 -4.53
CA ASN A 115 2.63 -8.75 -5.32
C ASN A 115 1.22 -8.53 -5.89
N LYS A 116 0.32 -7.91 -5.12
CA LYS A 116 -1.00 -7.49 -5.64
C LYS A 116 -0.86 -6.49 -6.79
N LEU A 117 -0.04 -5.45 -6.60
CA LEU A 117 0.19 -4.45 -7.64
C LEU A 117 0.76 -5.08 -8.92
N ILE A 118 1.68 -6.03 -8.79
CA ILE A 118 2.25 -6.76 -9.94
C ILE A 118 1.14 -7.53 -10.67
N HIS A 119 0.26 -8.23 -9.95
CA HIS A 119 -0.86 -8.94 -10.56
C HIS A 119 -1.84 -8.00 -11.28
N ASP A 120 -2.18 -6.87 -10.67
CA ASP A 120 -3.07 -5.88 -11.27
C ASP A 120 -2.47 -5.31 -12.57
N LEU A 121 -1.18 -4.95 -12.54
CA LEU A 121 -0.46 -4.46 -13.72
C LEU A 121 -0.33 -5.52 -14.82
N GLN A 122 -0.16 -6.79 -14.45
CA GLN A 122 -0.14 -7.89 -15.42
C GLN A 122 -1.50 -8.03 -16.12
N ALA A 123 -2.60 -7.99 -15.37
CA ALA A 123 -3.95 -8.06 -15.92
C ALA A 123 -4.27 -6.87 -16.84
N GLU A 124 -3.84 -5.66 -16.46
CA GLU A 124 -3.97 -4.47 -17.31
C GLU A 124 -3.16 -4.63 -18.62
N ASN A 125 -1.92 -5.12 -18.54
CA ASN A 125 -1.07 -5.33 -19.69
C ASN A 125 -1.67 -6.37 -20.67
N GLU A 126 -2.23 -7.46 -20.14
CA GLU A 126 -2.96 -8.45 -20.94
C GLU A 126 -4.18 -7.83 -21.64
N THR A 127 -4.93 -7.00 -20.94
CA THR A 127 -6.08 -6.26 -21.50
C THR A 127 -5.63 -5.34 -22.63
N ILE A 128 -4.55 -4.58 -22.43
CA ILE A 128 -3.98 -3.69 -23.46
C ILE A 128 -3.50 -4.50 -24.68
N ARG A 129 -2.82 -5.62 -24.47
CA ARG A 129 -2.37 -6.51 -25.56
C ARG A 129 -3.55 -7.06 -26.36
N SER A 130 -4.62 -7.45 -25.68
CA SER A 130 -5.86 -7.91 -26.31
C SER A 130 -6.49 -6.80 -27.15
N ASN A 131 -6.60 -5.59 -26.60
CA ASN A 131 -7.13 -4.41 -27.31
C ASN A 131 -6.28 -4.05 -28.54
N LEU A 132 -4.95 -4.07 -28.41
CA LEU A 132 -4.04 -3.83 -29.53
C LEU A 132 -4.22 -4.88 -30.63
N ARG A 133 -4.35 -6.16 -30.27
CA ARG A 133 -4.60 -7.24 -31.23
C ARG A 133 -5.93 -7.04 -31.94
N TYR A 134 -6.98 -6.69 -31.20
CA TYR A 134 -8.30 -6.39 -31.76
C TYR A 134 -8.22 -5.22 -32.76
N LEU A 135 -7.60 -4.10 -32.38
CA LEU A 135 -7.41 -2.94 -33.26
C LEU A 135 -6.61 -3.31 -34.51
N ASN A 136 -5.57 -4.10 -34.35
CA ASN A 136 -4.74 -4.54 -35.48
C ASN A 136 -5.55 -5.39 -36.47
N ASN A 137 -6.34 -6.34 -35.96
CA ASN A 137 -7.24 -7.15 -36.77
C ASN A 137 -8.30 -6.28 -37.47
N PHE A 138 -8.85 -5.29 -36.76
CA PHE A 138 -9.84 -4.36 -37.32
C PHE A 138 -9.25 -3.54 -38.48
N ILE A 139 -8.02 -3.02 -38.32
CA ILE A 139 -7.31 -2.30 -39.37
C ILE A 139 -7.07 -3.21 -40.58
N GLN A 140 -6.59 -4.44 -40.36
CA GLN A 140 -6.36 -5.38 -41.45
C GLN A 140 -7.64 -5.74 -42.21
N LEU A 141 -8.75 -5.94 -41.50
CA LEU A 141 -10.07 -6.19 -42.10
C LEU A 141 -10.54 -4.98 -42.92
N GLY A 142 -10.46 -3.78 -42.35
CA GLY A 142 -10.81 -2.54 -43.05
C GLY A 142 -9.96 -2.32 -44.30
N TYR A 143 -8.65 -2.58 -44.20
CA TYR A 143 -7.73 -2.48 -45.32
C TYR A 143 -8.11 -3.47 -46.43
N ARG A 144 -8.31 -4.75 -46.09
CA ARG A 144 -8.77 -5.77 -47.05
C ARG A 144 -10.09 -5.39 -47.71
N GLY A 145 -11.02 -4.80 -46.95
CA GLY A 145 -12.26 -4.25 -47.49
C GLY A 145 -12.03 -3.20 -48.57
N LEU A 146 -11.09 -2.26 -48.35
CA LEU A 146 -10.71 -1.27 -49.37
C LEU A 146 -10.04 -1.91 -50.59
N GLN A 147 -9.18 -2.91 -50.41
CA GLN A 147 -8.58 -3.64 -51.53
C GLN A 147 -9.66 -4.26 -52.43
N ASN A 148 -10.69 -4.86 -51.83
CA ASN A 148 -11.81 -5.45 -52.57
C ASN A 148 -12.61 -4.41 -53.37
N ILE A 149 -12.80 -3.20 -52.83
CA ILE A 149 -13.51 -2.11 -53.52
C ILE A 149 -12.67 -1.55 -54.67
N ALA A 150 -11.37 -1.35 -54.44
CA ALA A 150 -10.46 -0.78 -55.42
C ALA A 150 -10.15 -1.72 -56.60
N LYS A 151 -10.46 -3.02 -56.49
CA LYS A 151 -10.12 -4.09 -57.47
C LYS A 151 -8.62 -4.23 -57.78
N ASP A 152 -7.76 -3.49 -57.09
CA ASP A 152 -6.32 -3.54 -57.21
C ASP A 152 -5.69 -4.49 -56.18
N LYS A 153 -4.64 -5.20 -56.60
CA LYS A 153 -3.77 -5.94 -55.67
C LYS A 153 -2.89 -4.95 -54.93
N LEU A 154 -3.39 -4.41 -53.82
CA LEU A 154 -2.57 -3.57 -52.95
C LEU A 154 -1.52 -4.42 -52.22
N GLU A 155 -0.30 -3.90 -52.17
CA GLU A 155 0.86 -4.50 -51.51
C GLU A 155 0.63 -4.75 -50.01
N ASP A 156 1.41 -5.67 -49.45
CA ASP A 156 1.34 -6.04 -48.05
C ASP A 156 2.09 -5.01 -47.19
N PHE A 157 1.36 -4.02 -46.67
CA PHE A 157 1.92 -2.93 -45.86
C PHE A 157 1.91 -3.26 -44.37
N SER A 158 2.79 -2.59 -43.61
CA SER A 158 2.67 -2.54 -42.15
C SER A 158 1.34 -1.93 -41.71
N THR A 159 0.84 -2.33 -40.55
CA THR A 159 -0.52 -2.00 -40.09
C THR A 159 -0.75 -0.51 -39.86
N LEU A 160 0.29 0.24 -39.47
CA LEU A 160 0.24 1.71 -39.44
C LEU A 160 0.02 2.31 -40.84
N LYS A 161 0.74 1.80 -41.86
CA LYS A 161 0.59 2.26 -43.25
C LYS A 161 -0.77 1.84 -43.83
N GLN A 162 -1.27 0.65 -43.46
CA GLN A 162 -2.63 0.22 -43.79
C GLN A 162 -3.66 1.20 -43.24
N LEU A 163 -3.55 1.60 -41.96
CA LEU A 163 -4.42 2.60 -41.34
C LEU A 163 -4.33 3.97 -42.04
N GLN A 164 -3.13 4.44 -42.37
CA GLN A 164 -2.95 5.71 -43.11
C GLN A 164 -3.67 5.66 -44.46
N LYS A 165 -3.54 4.57 -45.21
CA LYS A 165 -4.28 4.38 -46.46
C LYS A 165 -5.79 4.37 -46.22
N ILE A 166 -6.28 3.68 -45.20
CA ILE A 166 -7.70 3.69 -44.85
C ILE A 166 -8.20 5.13 -44.64
N ILE A 167 -7.49 5.90 -43.80
CA ILE A 167 -7.85 7.29 -43.52
C ILE A 167 -7.87 8.13 -44.80
N PHE A 168 -6.86 7.98 -45.66
CA PHE A 168 -6.78 8.70 -46.93
C PHE A 168 -7.96 8.37 -47.87
N PHE A 169 -8.26 7.08 -48.08
CA PHE A 169 -9.37 6.66 -48.95
C PHE A 169 -10.73 7.10 -48.40
N CYS A 170 -10.94 6.99 -47.09
CA CYS A 170 -12.18 7.49 -46.46
C CYS A 170 -12.30 9.01 -46.61
N GLY A 171 -11.20 9.75 -46.48
CA GLY A 171 -11.16 11.20 -46.70
C GLY A 171 -11.50 11.58 -48.13
N GLN A 172 -10.92 10.89 -49.12
CA GLN A 172 -11.22 11.09 -50.53
C GLN A 172 -12.69 10.80 -50.83
N TYR A 173 -13.21 9.66 -50.36
CA TYR A 173 -14.61 9.29 -50.55
C TYR A 173 -15.57 10.33 -49.95
N TYR A 174 -15.25 10.86 -48.77
CA TYR A 174 -16.04 11.91 -48.14
C TYR A 174 -16.01 13.21 -48.95
N ALA A 175 -14.84 13.61 -49.46
CA ALA A 175 -14.72 14.79 -50.32
C ALA A 175 -15.51 14.64 -51.62
N ASP A 176 -15.42 13.48 -52.27
CA ASP A 176 -16.17 13.17 -53.49
C ASP A 176 -17.68 13.19 -53.25
N TYR A 177 -18.14 12.62 -52.13
CA TYR A 177 -19.54 12.69 -51.71
C TYR A 177 -20.02 14.13 -51.51
N CYS A 178 -19.24 14.98 -50.83
CA CYS A 178 -19.58 16.39 -50.63
C CYS A 178 -19.66 17.14 -51.96
N ASN A 179 -18.72 16.88 -52.88
CA ASN A 179 -18.71 17.50 -54.20
C ASN A 179 -19.94 17.10 -55.04
N GLU A 180 -20.29 15.82 -55.06
CA GLU A 180 -21.46 15.35 -55.81
C GLU A 180 -22.76 15.85 -55.18
N SER A 181 -22.85 15.88 -53.84
CA SER A 181 -23.99 16.46 -53.13
C SER A 181 -24.20 17.94 -53.48
N GLU A 182 -23.12 18.72 -53.57
CA GLU A 182 -23.20 20.13 -53.94
C GLU A 182 -23.63 20.31 -55.39
N LYS A 183 -23.12 19.47 -56.29
CA LYS A 183 -23.53 19.45 -57.71
C LYS A 183 -25.00 19.09 -57.87
N CYS A 184 -25.50 18.09 -57.15
CA CYS A 184 -26.92 17.75 -57.11
C CYS A 184 -27.77 18.93 -56.66
N ARG A 185 -27.36 19.61 -55.58
CA ARG A 185 -28.05 20.81 -55.08
C ARG A 185 -28.14 21.92 -56.14
N GLN A 186 -27.06 22.16 -56.88
CA GLN A 186 -27.05 23.14 -57.97
C GLN A 186 -27.95 22.75 -59.14
N LEU A 187 -27.96 21.47 -59.51
CA LEU A 187 -28.83 20.95 -60.57
C LEU A 187 -30.31 21.04 -60.17
N GLU A 188 -30.65 20.73 -58.93
CA GLU A 188 -32.01 20.91 -58.40
C GLU A 188 -32.46 22.37 -58.46
N GLN A 189 -31.60 23.32 -58.09
CA GLN A 189 -31.90 24.74 -58.20
C GLN A 189 -32.15 25.17 -59.65
N LYS A 190 -31.30 24.73 -60.59
CA LYS A 190 -31.50 24.99 -62.02
C LYS A 190 -32.80 24.38 -62.54
N ASN A 191 -33.13 23.16 -62.12
CA ASN A 191 -34.35 22.47 -62.52
C ASN A 191 -35.60 23.20 -61.98
N ARG A 192 -35.57 23.63 -60.72
CA ARG A 192 -36.64 24.48 -60.13
C ARG A 192 -36.81 25.79 -60.91
N PHE A 193 -35.72 26.44 -61.32
CA PHE A 193 -35.77 27.65 -62.13
C PHE A 193 -36.39 27.39 -63.52
N LEU A 194 -35.95 26.35 -64.22
CA LEU A 194 -36.49 26.00 -65.55
C LEU A 194 -37.98 25.63 -65.48
N ASN A 195 -38.39 24.84 -64.48
CA ASN A 195 -39.80 24.52 -64.27
C ASN A 195 -40.65 25.77 -64.00
N SER A 196 -40.12 26.73 -63.24
CA SER A 196 -40.78 28.03 -63.05
C SER A 196 -40.95 28.78 -64.37
N LYS A 197 -39.92 28.80 -65.23
CA LYS A 197 -39.99 29.41 -66.56
C LYS A 197 -40.98 28.71 -67.49
N LEU A 198 -41.00 27.38 -67.50
CA LEU A 198 -41.99 26.60 -68.26
C LEU A 198 -43.40 26.93 -67.82
N ARG A 199 -43.67 26.95 -66.50
CA ARG A 199 -44.98 27.31 -65.96
C ARG A 199 -45.44 28.70 -66.38
N ILE A 200 -44.52 29.67 -66.43
CA ILE A 200 -44.81 31.03 -66.93
C ILE A 200 -45.16 30.98 -68.43
N LEU A 201 -44.38 30.26 -69.23
CA LEU A 201 -44.64 30.12 -70.67
C LEU A 201 -45.96 29.39 -70.95
N GLU A 202 -46.26 28.33 -70.21
CA GLU A 202 -47.54 27.62 -70.26
C GLU A 202 -48.71 28.56 -69.95
N SER A 203 -48.58 29.36 -68.88
CA SER A 203 -49.59 30.36 -68.53
C SER A 203 -49.75 31.42 -69.63
N HIS A 204 -48.66 31.92 -70.21
CA HIS A 204 -48.74 32.87 -71.32
C HIS A 204 -49.35 32.27 -72.59
N LEU A 205 -49.04 31.01 -72.90
CA LEU A 205 -49.63 30.27 -74.02
C LEU A 205 -51.13 30.06 -73.81
N GLU A 206 -51.54 29.71 -72.60
CA GLU A 206 -52.95 29.55 -72.25
C GLU A 206 -53.72 30.87 -72.42
N ILE A 207 -53.14 32.00 -71.99
CA ILE A 207 -53.69 33.34 -72.23
C ILE A 207 -53.81 33.62 -73.74
N ALA A 208 -52.73 33.43 -74.51
CA ALA A 208 -52.74 33.68 -75.95
C ALA A 208 -53.74 32.79 -76.70
N MET A 209 -53.86 31.51 -76.31
CA MET A 209 -54.84 30.59 -76.86
C MET A 209 -56.28 31.04 -76.53
N ASN A 210 -56.52 31.52 -75.32
CA ASN A 210 -57.82 32.06 -74.94
C ASN A 210 -58.14 33.32 -75.76
N ASP A 211 -57.20 34.26 -75.88
CA ASP A 211 -57.35 35.48 -76.69
C ASP A 211 -57.63 35.17 -78.17
N GLN A 212 -56.98 34.14 -78.72
CA GLN A 212 -57.23 33.67 -80.09
C GLN A 212 -58.62 33.01 -80.24
N ARG A 213 -59.09 32.27 -79.23
CA ARG A 213 -60.47 31.74 -79.21
C ARG A 213 -61.51 32.85 -79.13
N TYR A 214 -61.26 33.92 -78.36
CA TYR A 214 -62.12 35.10 -78.32
C TYR A 214 -62.13 35.85 -79.67
N SER A 215 -61.00 35.88 -80.37
CA SER A 215 -60.87 36.50 -81.69
C SER A 215 -61.51 35.67 -82.82
N ASN A 216 -61.41 34.33 -82.78
CA ASN A 216 -62.08 33.43 -83.74
C ASN A 216 -63.56 33.17 -83.42
N GLY A 217 -64.02 33.48 -82.19
CA GLY A 217 -65.42 33.36 -81.77
C GLY A 217 -66.32 34.52 -82.20
N ASN A 218 -65.76 35.66 -82.59
CA ASN A 218 -66.52 36.85 -82.99
C ASN A 218 -66.68 36.95 -84.52
N GLY A 219 -67.41 35.99 -85.07
CA GLY A 219 -68.09 36.09 -86.36
C GLY A 219 -69.60 36.35 -86.25
N LYS A 220 -70.15 36.55 -85.04
CA LYS A 220 -71.55 36.95 -84.85
C LYS A 220 -71.68 37.95 -83.70
N CYS A 221 -71.89 39.20 -84.08
CA CYS A 221 -72.35 40.27 -83.22
C CYS A 221 -73.76 39.95 -82.71
N MET A 222 -74.01 40.06 -81.39
CA MET A 222 -75.23 40.67 -80.84
C MET A 222 -74.96 41.14 -79.40
N ASP A 223 -75.09 42.45 -79.25
CA ASP A 223 -75.49 43.30 -78.13
C ASP A 223 -75.77 42.73 -76.71
N MET A 224 -75.32 43.56 -75.75
CA MET A 224 -75.76 43.78 -74.35
C MET A 224 -75.21 42.90 -73.22
N PRO A 225 -75.22 43.39 -71.95
CA PRO A 225 -74.71 44.67 -71.46
C PRO A 225 -73.62 44.48 -70.38
N MET A 226 -72.88 45.56 -70.10
CA MET A 226 -71.99 45.76 -68.96
C MET A 226 -72.43 45.03 -67.68
N LYS A 227 -71.74 43.96 -67.31
CA LYS A 227 -71.65 43.48 -65.92
C LYS A 227 -70.21 43.59 -65.44
N GLN A 228 -70.09 44.30 -64.34
CA GLN A 228 -68.87 44.75 -63.68
C GLN A 228 -67.87 43.62 -63.47
N LEU A 229 -66.60 43.97 -63.68
CA LEU A 229 -65.45 43.29 -63.07
C LEU A 229 -65.71 43.06 -61.57
N PRO A 230 -65.47 41.86 -61.02
CA PRO A 230 -64.82 41.79 -59.74
C PRO A 230 -63.33 42.00 -59.97
N ILE A 231 -62.85 43.17 -59.59
CA ILE A 231 -61.44 43.38 -59.28
C ILE A 231 -61.14 42.45 -58.09
N SER A 232 -60.72 41.21 -58.36
CA SER A 232 -60.06 40.39 -57.37
C SER A 232 -58.61 40.82 -57.31
N LYS A 233 -58.36 41.87 -56.50
CA LYS A 233 -57.06 42.07 -55.89
C LYS A 233 -56.79 40.87 -54.99
N GLN A 234 -56.08 39.86 -55.51
CA GLN A 234 -55.34 38.94 -54.66
C GLN A 234 -53.87 38.99 -55.04
N CYS A 235 -53.28 40.14 -54.73
CA CYS A 235 -51.88 40.23 -54.43
C CYS A 235 -51.62 39.34 -53.21
N CYS A 236 -50.66 38.43 -53.33
CA CYS A 236 -49.93 37.76 -52.25
C CYS A 236 -50.77 37.20 -51.09
N ASN A 237 -51.01 35.88 -51.10
CA ASN A 237 -50.77 35.00 -49.94
C ASN A 237 -51.18 33.56 -50.31
N SER A 238 -50.33 32.86 -51.07
CA SER A 238 -50.18 31.43 -50.83
C SER A 238 -48.77 31.22 -50.27
N VAL A 239 -48.68 31.37 -48.95
CA VAL A 239 -47.81 30.53 -48.16
C VAL A 239 -48.17 29.09 -48.55
N CYS A 240 -47.45 28.51 -49.51
CA CYS A 240 -47.36 27.06 -49.57
C CYS A 240 -46.56 26.69 -48.34
N ALA A 241 -47.29 26.18 -47.36
CA ALA A 241 -46.75 25.57 -46.17
C ALA A 241 -45.61 24.63 -46.58
N VAL A 242 -44.47 24.84 -45.94
CA VAL A 242 -43.44 23.83 -45.78
C VAL A 242 -44.13 22.64 -45.10
N SER A 243 -44.53 21.65 -45.87
CA SER A 243 -44.85 20.31 -45.36
C SER A 243 -44.79 19.31 -46.52
N SER A 244 -43.92 18.33 -46.32
CA SER A 244 -43.98 17.00 -46.91
C SER A 244 -43.40 16.85 -48.30
N GLU A 245 -42.07 16.78 -48.32
CA GLU A 245 -41.32 16.07 -49.34
C GLU A 245 -41.88 14.66 -49.58
N SER A 246 -41.94 14.37 -50.87
CA SER A 246 -42.28 13.13 -51.55
C SER A 246 -41.64 11.88 -50.94
N GLN A 247 -42.49 10.87 -50.74
CA GLN A 247 -42.09 9.48 -50.91
C GLN A 247 -41.69 9.25 -52.37
N ILE A 248 -40.53 8.63 -52.55
CA ILE A 248 -40.12 7.64 -53.56
C ILE A 248 -38.65 7.90 -53.88
N GLY A 249 -37.79 7.13 -53.22
CA GLY A 249 -36.35 7.20 -53.38
C GLY A 249 -35.69 6.34 -52.30
N HIS A 250 -35.51 5.06 -52.61
CA HIS A 250 -34.80 4.04 -51.84
C HIS A 250 -34.02 4.52 -50.60
N ARG A 251 -34.65 4.36 -49.43
CA ARG A 251 -33.93 4.20 -48.17
C ARG A 251 -33.09 2.92 -48.25
N CYS A 252 -31.85 3.05 -48.70
CA CYS A 252 -30.81 2.13 -48.23
C CYS A 252 -30.53 2.51 -46.77
N CYS A 253 -31.40 2.07 -45.87
CA CYS A 253 -31.09 2.00 -44.45
C CYS A 253 -30.03 0.92 -44.28
N ILE A 254 -28.77 1.26 -44.55
CA ILE A 254 -27.68 0.62 -43.82
C ILE A 254 -27.89 1.05 -42.37
N ASN A 255 -28.57 0.18 -41.62
CA ASN A 255 -28.44 0.12 -40.18
C ASN A 255 -26.95 -0.11 -39.90
N MET A 256 -26.18 0.99 -39.86
CA MET A 256 -25.03 1.09 -38.98
C MET A 256 -25.63 0.91 -37.60
N ARG A 257 -25.69 -0.35 -37.15
CA ARG A 257 -25.90 -0.67 -35.74
C ARG A 257 -24.95 0.25 -35.01
N GLU A 258 -25.55 1.22 -34.35
CA GLU A 258 -25.08 1.96 -33.20
C GLU A 258 -23.79 1.33 -32.67
N ILE A 259 -22.63 1.76 -33.19
CA ILE A 259 -21.40 1.61 -32.42
C ILE A 259 -21.63 2.61 -31.30
N ARG A 260 -22.27 2.13 -30.22
CA ARG A 260 -22.25 2.76 -28.92
C ARG A 260 -20.80 2.75 -28.46
N LEU A 261 -19.98 3.59 -29.08
CA LEU A 261 -18.75 4.06 -28.49
C LEU A 261 -19.17 4.64 -27.16
N ASN A 262 -18.65 3.98 -26.13
CA ASN A 262 -18.92 4.16 -24.73
C ASN A 262 -18.76 5.64 -24.35
N ARG A 263 -19.80 6.46 -24.58
CA ARG A 263 -19.84 7.90 -24.25
C ARG A 263 -19.96 8.14 -22.75
N GLN A 264 -19.82 7.08 -21.93
CA GLN A 264 -19.73 7.13 -20.48
C GLN A 264 -18.29 7.31 -19.97
N ILE A 265 -17.25 7.20 -20.81
CA ILE A 265 -15.86 7.37 -20.33
C ILE A 265 -15.41 8.85 -20.31
N LEU A 266 -16.09 9.77 -21.00
CA LEU A 266 -15.64 11.17 -21.15
C LEU A 266 -16.46 12.22 -20.39
N VAL A 267 -17.26 11.85 -19.38
CA VAL A 267 -18.06 12.82 -18.61
C VAL A 267 -17.83 12.78 -17.10
N ASN A 268 -17.12 11.78 -16.54
CA ASN A 268 -17.06 11.61 -15.07
C ASN A 268 -15.72 11.84 -14.37
N ASN A 269 -14.75 12.53 -14.98
CA ASN A 269 -13.52 12.91 -14.27
C ASN A 269 -13.21 14.41 -14.42
N LYS A 270 -14.17 15.27 -14.08
CA LYS A 270 -13.85 16.60 -13.51
C LYS A 270 -13.77 16.51 -11.98
N LYS A 271 -13.07 15.51 -11.44
CA LYS A 271 -12.53 15.67 -10.09
C LYS A 271 -11.46 16.75 -10.23
N LYS A 272 -11.74 17.94 -9.71
CA LYS A 272 -10.72 18.95 -9.42
C LYS A 272 -9.53 18.18 -8.83
N ILE A 273 -8.41 18.15 -9.53
CA ILE A 273 -7.20 17.50 -9.04
C ILE A 273 -6.88 18.22 -7.72
N ASP A 274 -7.15 17.55 -6.61
CA ASP A 274 -6.88 18.10 -5.29
C ASP A 274 -5.38 17.97 -5.03
N LEU A 275 -4.66 18.96 -5.56
CA LEU A 275 -3.21 19.09 -5.43
C LEU A 275 -2.77 19.34 -3.98
N THR A 276 -3.70 19.53 -3.04
CA THR A 276 -3.38 19.83 -1.64
C THR A 276 -2.56 18.71 -0.99
N SER A 277 -2.87 17.45 -1.31
CA SER A 277 -2.09 16.29 -0.84
C SER A 277 -0.68 16.28 -1.44
N HIS A 278 -0.56 16.47 -2.76
CA HIS A 278 0.71 16.50 -3.47
C HIS A 278 1.60 17.68 -3.04
N LEU A 279 1.01 18.86 -2.82
CA LEU A 279 1.72 20.05 -2.32
C LEU A 279 2.14 19.88 -0.87
N SER A 280 1.36 19.20 -0.04
CA SER A 280 1.76 18.82 1.32
C SER A 280 2.96 17.87 1.32
N THR A 281 2.97 16.88 0.44
CA THR A 281 4.12 15.97 0.27
C THR A 281 5.36 16.70 -0.23
N VAL A 282 5.23 17.57 -1.24
CA VAL A 282 6.34 18.39 -1.74
C VAL A 282 6.89 19.31 -0.65
N LYS A 283 6.01 19.95 0.14
CA LYS A 283 6.42 20.79 1.26
C LYS A 283 7.17 20.01 2.34
N LYS A 284 6.74 18.78 2.64
CA LYS A 284 7.44 17.90 3.58
C LYS A 284 8.81 17.49 3.05
N LEU A 285 8.92 17.12 1.78
CA LEU A 285 10.20 16.75 1.16
C LEU A 285 11.19 17.92 1.14
N LEU A 286 10.73 19.14 0.86
CA LEU A 286 11.58 20.34 0.93
C LEU A 286 12.06 20.60 2.37
N HIS A 287 11.18 20.40 3.36
CA HIS A 287 11.56 20.53 4.76
C HIS A 287 12.56 19.46 5.22
N ASP A 288 12.38 18.21 4.77
CA ASP A 288 13.30 17.11 5.04
C ASP A 288 14.68 17.37 4.40
N GLN A 289 14.71 17.92 3.18
CA GLN A 289 15.94 18.36 2.51
C GLN A 289 16.66 19.48 3.27
N ASP A 290 15.93 20.50 3.73
CA ASP A 290 16.50 21.59 4.55
C ASP A 290 17.06 21.07 5.88
N THR A 291 16.39 20.12 6.51
CA THR A 291 16.87 19.47 7.74
C THR A 291 18.17 18.72 7.48
N LEU A 292 18.21 17.93 6.41
CA LEU A 292 19.40 17.16 6.03
C LEU A 292 20.58 18.07 5.69
N LEU A 293 20.34 19.21 5.01
CA LEU A 293 21.38 20.22 4.76
C LEU A 293 21.90 20.87 6.05
N LYS A 294 21.04 21.11 7.05
CA LYS A 294 21.46 21.60 8.36
C LYS A 294 22.29 20.58 9.12
N ASP A 295 21.90 19.31 9.06
CA ASP A 295 22.64 18.22 9.70
C ASP A 295 24.00 18.00 9.04
N LEU A 296 24.09 18.07 7.71
CA LEU A 296 25.37 18.03 7.01
C LEU A 296 26.25 19.25 7.36
N LYS A 297 25.65 20.43 7.52
CA LYS A 297 26.38 21.64 7.91
C LYS A 297 26.85 21.59 9.37
N SER A 298 26.05 21.02 10.27
CA SER A 298 26.45 20.82 11.67
C SER A 298 27.58 19.78 11.78
N LEU A 299 27.49 18.70 11.01
CA LEU A 299 28.54 17.68 10.90
C LEU A 299 29.83 18.27 10.30
N SER A 300 29.73 19.06 9.23
CA SER A 300 30.87 19.76 8.63
C SER A 300 31.51 20.74 9.61
N ASN A 301 30.72 21.44 10.42
CA ASN A 301 31.24 22.35 11.44
C ASN A 301 31.91 21.60 12.60
N GLN A 302 31.42 20.41 12.98
CA GLN A 302 32.06 19.57 13.99
C GLN A 302 33.41 19.03 13.49
N ILE A 303 33.48 18.58 12.25
CA ILE A 303 34.73 18.08 11.64
C ILE A 303 35.77 19.20 11.50
N ASN A 304 35.35 20.42 11.16
CA ASN A 304 36.25 21.58 11.05
C ASN A 304 36.70 22.16 12.40
N VAL A 305 36.20 21.66 13.54
CA VAL A 305 36.65 22.05 14.89
C VAL A 305 37.68 21.05 15.45
N GLU A 306 37.77 19.85 14.87
CA GLU A 306 38.76 18.82 15.26
C GLU A 306 40.03 18.81 14.39
N LEU A 307 40.19 19.79 13.49
CA LEU A 307 41.40 20.11 12.72
C LEU A 307 41.96 21.47 13.14
#